data_AF-A0A7U7EW64-F1
#
_entry.id   AF-A0A7U7EW64-F1
#
_cell.length_a   1.000
_cell.length_b   1.000
_cell.length_c   1.000
_cell.angle_alpha   90.00
_cell.angle_beta   90.00
_cell.angle_gamma   90.00
#
_symmetry.space_group_name_H-M   'P 1'
#
loop_
_entity.id
_entity.type
_entity.pdbx_description
1 polymer ?
#
loop_
_entity_poly.entity_id
_entity_poly.type
_entity_poly.pdbx_seq_one_letter_code
_entity_poly.pdbx_strand_id
1 'polypeptide(L)'
;MKKKLGMLLLVPAVTLSLAACGNDDGKDKDGKVTIKTTVYPLQSFAEQIGGKHVKVSSIYPAGTDLHSYEPTQKDILSASKSDLFMYTGDNLDPVAKKVASTIKDKDKKLSLEDKLDKAKLLTDQHEHGEEHEHEGHDHGKEEHHHHGGYDPHVWLDPKINQTFAKEIKDELVKKDPKHKDDYEKNYKKLNDDLKKIDNDMKQVTKDKQGNAVFISHESIGYLADRYGFVQKGIQNMNAEDPSQKELTKIVKEIRDSNAKYILYEDNVANKVTETIRKETDAKPLKFYNMESLNKEQQKKDNITYQSLMKSNIENIGKALDSGVKVKDDKAESKHDKAISDGYFKDEQVKDRELSDYAGEWQSVYPYLKDGTLDEVMEHKAENDPKKSAKDLKAYYDKGYKTDITNIDIKGNEITFTKDGTKHTGKYEYNGKKTLKYPKGNRGVRFMFKLVDGNDKDLPKFIQFSDHNIAPKKAEHFHIFMGNDNDALLKEMDNWPTYYPSKLNKDQIKEEMLAH
;
A
#
# COMPACT_ATOMS: atom_id res chain seq x y z
N MET A 1 -60.96 -59.67 -44.16
CA MET A 1 -61.13 -58.27 -44.62
C MET A 1 -61.49 -57.40 -43.42
N LYS A 2 -60.76 -56.28 -43.24
CA LYS A 2 -61.13 -55.03 -42.52
C LYS A 2 -61.30 -55.10 -40.98
N LYS A 3 -60.34 -54.54 -40.21
CA LYS A 3 -60.30 -53.18 -39.58
C LYS A 3 -61.20 -53.12 -38.32
N LYS A 4 -60.88 -52.54 -37.15
CA LYS A 4 -59.84 -51.64 -36.59
C LYS A 4 -60.01 -51.69 -35.05
N LEU A 5 -58.91 -51.75 -34.28
CA LEU A 5 -58.38 -50.73 -33.35
C LEU A 5 -59.26 -50.34 -32.14
N GLY A 6 -58.78 -50.70 -30.94
CA GLY A 6 -59.22 -50.18 -29.64
C GLY A 6 -58.04 -50.14 -28.67
N MET A 7 -57.67 -48.91 -28.29
CA MET A 7 -56.53 -48.50 -27.48
C MET A 7 -56.80 -48.74 -25.98
N LEU A 8 -55.84 -49.30 -25.23
CA LEU A 8 -55.84 -49.26 -23.77
C LEU A 8 -54.47 -48.79 -23.26
N LEU A 9 -54.50 -47.69 -22.51
CA LEU A 9 -53.36 -47.01 -21.90
C LEU A 9 -52.66 -47.87 -20.85
N LEU A 10 -51.34 -47.92 -20.92
CA LEU A 10 -50.43 -48.45 -19.90
C LEU A 10 -49.92 -47.27 -19.07
N VAL A 11 -50.09 -47.31 -17.75
CA VAL A 11 -49.43 -46.39 -16.80
C VAL A 11 -48.19 -47.10 -16.25
N PRO A 12 -46.97 -46.54 -16.37
CA PRO A 12 -45.86 -46.91 -15.52
C PRO A 12 -45.57 -45.79 -14.51
N ALA A 13 -45.77 -46.11 -13.23
CA ALA A 13 -45.20 -45.36 -12.11
C ALA A 13 -43.71 -45.67 -12.02
N VAL A 14 -42.87 -44.82 -12.63
CA VAL A 14 -41.43 -44.78 -12.40
C VAL A 14 -41.16 -43.67 -11.40
N THR A 15 -40.92 -44.06 -10.16
CA THR A 15 -40.45 -43.17 -9.09
C THR A 15 -39.10 -42.58 -9.45
N LEU A 16 -39.07 -41.24 -9.50
CA LEU A 16 -37.89 -40.40 -9.67
C LEU A 16 -36.83 -40.67 -8.60
N SER A 17 -35.63 -41.03 -9.03
CA SER A 17 -34.38 -40.81 -8.28
C SER A 17 -33.54 -39.78 -9.04
N LEU A 18 -33.81 -38.50 -8.81
CA LEU A 18 -33.01 -37.37 -9.27
C LEU A 18 -33.00 -36.32 -8.16
N ALA A 19 -31.90 -36.24 -7.39
CA ALA A 19 -31.33 -35.02 -6.81
C ALA A 19 -30.16 -35.37 -5.88
N ALA A 20 -28.95 -35.57 -6.43
CA ALA A 20 -27.71 -35.47 -5.67
C ALA A 20 -26.48 -35.30 -6.59
N CYS A 21 -26.54 -34.34 -7.51
CA CYS A 21 -25.35 -33.75 -8.10
C CYS A 21 -25.47 -32.23 -7.95
N GLY A 22 -25.26 -31.78 -6.72
CA GLY A 22 -24.92 -30.40 -6.44
C GLY A 22 -23.42 -30.24 -6.67
N ASN A 23 -23.09 -29.31 -7.56
CA ASN A 23 -21.76 -28.99 -8.04
C ASN A 23 -20.88 -28.44 -6.89
N ASP A 24 -20.16 -29.31 -6.16
CA ASP A 24 -19.22 -28.94 -5.09
C ASP A 24 -17.81 -28.80 -5.70
N ASP A 25 -17.63 -27.78 -6.54
CA ASP A 25 -16.39 -27.50 -7.29
C ASP A 25 -15.27 -26.86 -6.42
N GLY A 26 -15.34 -26.97 -5.10
CA GLY A 26 -14.43 -26.28 -4.15
C GLY A 26 -13.63 -27.19 -3.22
N LYS A 27 -14.22 -28.30 -2.77
CA LYS A 27 -13.56 -29.19 -1.79
C LYS A 27 -12.65 -30.21 -2.47
N ASP A 28 -11.48 -30.45 -1.88
CA ASP A 28 -10.65 -31.57 -2.31
C ASP A 28 -11.41 -32.89 -2.13
N LYS A 29 -10.98 -33.95 -2.83
CA LYS A 29 -11.63 -35.29 -2.78
C LYS A 29 -11.74 -35.86 -1.35
N ASP A 30 -10.95 -35.33 -0.42
CA ASP A 30 -10.92 -35.69 1.00
C ASP A 30 -11.78 -34.78 1.90
N GLY A 31 -12.53 -33.82 1.33
CA GLY A 31 -13.42 -32.90 2.06
C GLY A 31 -12.72 -31.72 2.76
N LYS A 32 -11.43 -31.49 2.49
CA LYS A 32 -10.63 -30.39 3.06
C LYS A 32 -10.91 -29.06 2.37
N VAL A 33 -10.80 -27.96 3.13
CA VAL A 33 -10.85 -26.59 2.59
C VAL A 33 -9.57 -26.32 1.80
N THR A 34 -9.70 -25.97 0.52
CA THR A 34 -8.56 -25.64 -0.34
C THR A 34 -8.23 -24.14 -0.27
N ILE A 35 -6.99 -23.80 0.06
CA ILE A 35 -6.56 -22.41 0.28
C ILE A 35 -5.38 -22.10 -0.62
N LYS A 36 -5.50 -20.99 -1.36
CA LYS A 36 -4.41 -20.38 -2.11
C LYS A 36 -3.93 -19.13 -1.40
N THR A 37 -2.62 -18.98 -1.31
CA THR A 37 -1.97 -17.84 -0.61
C THR A 37 -0.93 -17.17 -1.50
N THR A 38 -0.45 -15.99 -1.11
CA THR A 38 0.74 -15.36 -1.72
C THR A 38 1.99 -15.63 -0.91
N VAL A 39 2.35 -14.77 0.03
CA VAL A 39 3.60 -14.90 0.78
C VAL A 39 3.62 -16.10 1.73
N TYR A 40 4.80 -16.69 1.95
CA TYR A 40 4.97 -17.91 2.77
C TYR A 40 4.39 -17.82 4.20
N PRO A 41 4.49 -16.71 4.95
CA PRO A 41 3.89 -16.59 6.27
C PRO A 41 2.40 -16.89 6.27
N LEU A 42 1.65 -16.44 5.25
CA LEU A 42 0.22 -16.71 5.16
C LEU A 42 -0.05 -18.19 4.92
N GLN A 43 0.74 -18.84 4.06
CA GLN A 43 0.71 -20.30 3.91
C GLN A 43 0.95 -20.98 5.26
N SER A 44 2.03 -20.62 5.95
CA SER A 44 2.42 -21.22 7.24
C SER A 44 1.34 -21.01 8.31
N PHE A 45 0.70 -19.85 8.39
CA PHE A 45 -0.35 -19.58 9.38
C PHE A 45 -1.61 -20.37 9.07
N ALA A 46 -2.05 -20.42 7.81
CA ALA A 46 -3.21 -21.21 7.42
C ALA A 46 -3.00 -22.71 7.65
N GLU A 47 -1.82 -23.25 7.34
CA GLU A 47 -1.47 -24.65 7.63
C GLU A 47 -1.48 -24.93 9.13
N GLN A 48 -0.91 -24.04 9.94
CA GLN A 48 -0.86 -24.20 11.40
C GLN A 48 -2.24 -24.13 12.04
N ILE A 49 -3.08 -23.18 11.65
CA ILE A 49 -4.44 -23.02 12.17
C ILE A 49 -5.33 -24.15 11.67
N GLY A 50 -5.33 -24.39 10.35
CA GLY A 50 -6.21 -25.34 9.69
C GLY A 50 -5.84 -26.82 9.91
N GLY A 51 -4.56 -27.11 10.14
CA GLY A 51 -4.06 -28.46 10.38
C GLY A 51 -4.49 -29.44 9.28
N LYS A 52 -4.99 -30.60 9.69
CA LYS A 52 -5.40 -31.68 8.77
C LYS A 52 -6.66 -31.36 7.93
N HIS A 53 -7.38 -30.29 8.26
CA HIS A 53 -8.67 -29.93 7.64
C HIS A 53 -8.53 -29.00 6.44
N VAL A 54 -7.33 -28.49 6.20
CA VAL A 54 -7.03 -27.59 5.08
C VAL A 54 -5.99 -28.19 4.15
N LYS A 55 -5.98 -27.71 2.92
CA LYS A 55 -4.90 -27.91 1.95
C LYS A 55 -4.47 -26.56 1.43
N VAL A 56 -3.28 -26.12 1.85
CA VAL A 56 -2.78 -24.78 1.56
C VAL A 56 -1.66 -24.89 0.53
N SER A 57 -1.58 -23.92 -0.38
CA SER A 57 -0.42 -23.75 -1.25
C SER A 57 -0.28 -22.28 -1.66
N SER A 58 0.95 -21.82 -1.84
CA SER A 58 1.20 -20.50 -2.41
C SER A 58 1.03 -20.51 -3.94
N ILE A 59 0.64 -19.36 -4.50
CA ILE A 59 0.74 -19.08 -5.94
C ILE A 59 2.15 -18.60 -6.33
N TYR A 60 2.95 -18.14 -5.38
CA TYR A 60 4.33 -17.73 -5.63
C TYR A 60 5.23 -18.98 -5.77
N PRO A 61 5.96 -19.11 -6.88
CA PRO A 61 6.94 -20.17 -7.04
C PRO A 61 8.07 -20.10 -6.00
N ALA A 62 8.84 -21.18 -5.91
CA ALA A 62 9.94 -21.28 -4.96
C ALA A 62 11.09 -20.31 -5.33
N GLY A 63 11.48 -19.45 -4.40
CA GLY A 63 12.55 -18.45 -4.59
C GLY A 63 12.13 -17.26 -5.45
N THR A 64 10.83 -17.06 -5.62
CA THR A 64 10.27 -15.87 -6.27
C THR A 64 10.35 -14.66 -5.36
N ASP A 65 10.63 -13.52 -5.97
CA ASP A 65 10.53 -12.17 -5.42
C ASP A 65 9.14 -11.61 -5.76
N LEU A 66 8.42 -11.11 -4.75
CA LEU A 66 7.06 -10.59 -4.95
C LEU A 66 7.02 -9.33 -5.81
N HIS A 67 8.11 -8.56 -5.85
CA HIS A 67 8.19 -7.28 -6.55
C HIS A 67 8.28 -7.50 -8.07
N SER A 68 8.99 -8.55 -8.51
CA SER A 68 9.18 -8.81 -9.94
C SER A 68 8.25 -9.89 -10.51
N TYR A 69 7.42 -10.52 -9.68
CA TYR A 69 6.62 -11.66 -10.11
C TYR A 69 5.36 -11.25 -10.87
N GLU A 70 5.17 -11.82 -12.06
CA GLU A 70 3.94 -11.70 -12.83
C GLU A 70 3.13 -13.02 -12.75
N PRO A 71 1.88 -13.01 -12.26
CA PRO A 71 1.10 -14.23 -12.08
C PRO A 71 0.70 -14.84 -13.43
N THR A 72 0.90 -16.15 -13.59
CA THR A 72 0.46 -16.83 -14.81
C THR A 72 -1.05 -17.03 -14.82
N GLN A 73 -1.63 -17.30 -16.00
CA GLN A 73 -3.04 -17.69 -16.10
C GLN A 73 -3.37 -18.93 -15.25
N LYS A 74 -2.40 -19.85 -15.10
CA LYS A 74 -2.56 -21.03 -14.25
C LYS A 74 -2.70 -20.64 -12.79
N ASP A 75 -1.94 -19.65 -12.33
CA ASP A 75 -1.98 -19.18 -10.95
C ASP A 75 -3.32 -18.52 -10.64
N ILE A 76 -3.77 -17.62 -11.52
CA ILE A 76 -5.09 -16.97 -11.47
C ILE A 76 -6.22 -18.02 -11.42
N LEU A 77 -6.20 -18.99 -12.35
CA LEU A 77 -7.21 -20.05 -12.38
C LEU A 77 -7.15 -20.93 -11.13
N SER A 78 -5.96 -21.21 -10.58
CA SER A 78 -5.81 -22.01 -9.38
C SER A 78 -6.36 -21.31 -8.14
N ALA A 79 -6.15 -19.99 -8.01
CA ALA A 79 -6.72 -19.15 -6.96
C ALA A 79 -8.25 -19.10 -7.09
N SER A 80 -8.77 -18.83 -8.28
CA SER A 80 -10.22 -18.76 -8.52
C SER A 80 -10.97 -20.08 -8.27
N LYS A 81 -10.30 -21.23 -8.43
CA LYS A 81 -10.88 -22.56 -8.18
C LYS A 81 -10.84 -22.98 -6.72
N SER A 82 -9.96 -22.39 -5.90
CA SER A 82 -9.87 -22.73 -4.48
C SER A 82 -11.11 -22.26 -3.70
N ASP A 83 -11.30 -22.83 -2.51
CA ASP A 83 -12.34 -22.38 -1.58
C ASP A 83 -12.03 -20.99 -1.01
N LEU A 84 -10.74 -20.65 -0.91
CA LEU A 84 -10.28 -19.37 -0.39
C LEU A 84 -8.94 -18.94 -1.01
N PHE A 85 -8.93 -17.77 -1.64
CA PHE A 85 -7.71 -17.03 -1.96
C PHE A 85 -7.42 -16.00 -0.85
N MET A 86 -6.33 -16.17 -0.13
CA MET A 86 -5.94 -15.36 1.02
C MET A 86 -4.63 -14.63 0.74
N TYR A 87 -4.60 -13.32 0.96
CA TYR A 87 -3.46 -12.49 0.60
C TYR A 87 -3.30 -11.32 1.57
N THR A 88 -2.15 -10.64 1.52
CA THR A 88 -1.81 -9.56 2.45
C THR A 88 -2.73 -8.37 2.29
N GLY A 89 -2.96 -7.88 1.08
CA GLY A 89 -3.85 -6.75 0.80
C GLY A 89 -3.78 -6.23 -0.62
N ASP A 90 -4.79 -5.47 -1.03
CA ASP A 90 -4.80 -4.86 -2.36
C ASP A 90 -3.71 -3.77 -2.48
N ASN A 91 -3.35 -3.10 -1.38
CA ASN A 91 -2.33 -2.04 -1.38
C ASN A 91 -0.95 -2.53 -0.90
N LEU A 92 -0.82 -3.82 -0.59
CA LEU A 92 0.39 -4.44 -0.02
C LEU A 92 0.96 -5.57 -0.89
N ASP A 93 0.23 -5.99 -1.93
CA ASP A 93 0.66 -7.06 -2.83
C ASP A 93 -0.02 -6.85 -4.20
N PRO A 94 0.65 -6.16 -5.14
CA PRO A 94 0.04 -5.81 -6.43
C PRO A 94 -0.28 -7.05 -7.26
N VAL A 95 0.51 -8.11 -7.12
CA VAL A 95 0.23 -9.40 -7.75
C VAL A 95 -1.06 -9.99 -7.22
N ALA A 96 -1.24 -10.01 -5.90
CA ALA A 96 -2.46 -10.49 -5.28
C ALA A 96 -3.66 -9.64 -5.65
N LYS A 97 -3.53 -8.32 -5.73
CA LYS A 97 -4.60 -7.40 -6.18
C LYS A 97 -5.09 -7.82 -7.57
N LYS A 98 -4.18 -8.05 -8.51
CA LYS A 98 -4.51 -8.51 -9.87
C LYS A 98 -5.26 -9.83 -9.85
N VAL A 99 -4.79 -10.83 -9.10
CA VAL A 99 -5.45 -12.14 -8.97
C VAL A 99 -6.84 -11.99 -8.30
N ALA A 100 -6.92 -11.28 -7.18
CA ALA A 100 -8.14 -11.07 -6.41
C ALA A 100 -9.22 -10.31 -7.21
N SER A 101 -8.82 -9.40 -8.11
CA SER A 101 -9.75 -8.67 -8.99
C SER A 101 -10.55 -9.60 -9.91
N THR A 102 -9.96 -10.73 -10.31
CA THR A 102 -10.60 -11.73 -11.18
C THR A 102 -11.61 -12.61 -10.44
N ILE A 103 -11.49 -12.70 -9.11
CA ILE A 103 -12.38 -13.48 -8.24
C ILE A 103 -13.57 -12.61 -7.85
N LYS A 104 -14.71 -12.84 -8.52
CA LYS A 104 -15.96 -12.09 -8.32
C LYS A 104 -16.66 -12.44 -7.01
N ASP A 105 -16.56 -13.70 -6.59
CA ASP A 105 -17.15 -14.17 -5.35
C ASP A 105 -16.33 -13.67 -4.15
N LYS A 106 -16.92 -12.75 -3.37
CA LYS A 106 -16.26 -12.17 -2.20
C LYS A 106 -16.02 -13.19 -1.10
N ASP A 107 -16.87 -14.22 -0.99
CA ASP A 107 -16.67 -15.27 0.01
C ASP A 107 -15.50 -16.19 -0.36
N LYS A 108 -14.97 -16.13 -1.59
CA LYS A 108 -13.77 -16.88 -2.02
C LYS A 108 -12.46 -16.12 -1.87
N LYS A 109 -12.46 -14.90 -1.33
CA LYS A 109 -11.22 -14.14 -1.13
C LYS A 109 -11.17 -13.46 0.23
N LEU A 110 -9.97 -13.37 0.77
CA LEU A 110 -9.68 -12.73 2.06
C LEU A 110 -8.45 -11.83 1.93
N SER A 111 -8.71 -10.52 1.91
CA SER A 111 -7.69 -9.47 2.10
C SER A 111 -7.45 -9.29 3.60
N LEU A 112 -6.22 -9.54 4.06
CA LEU A 112 -5.89 -9.37 5.48
C LEU A 112 -5.66 -7.90 5.87
N GLU A 113 -5.32 -7.04 4.90
CA GLU A 113 -5.19 -5.59 5.05
C GLU A 113 -6.47 -4.95 5.55
N ASP A 114 -7.65 -5.52 5.23
CA ASP A 114 -8.95 -5.02 5.66
C ASP A 114 -9.10 -5.01 7.19
N LYS A 115 -8.26 -5.74 7.92
CA LYS A 115 -8.21 -5.78 9.39
C LYS A 115 -7.10 -4.93 9.99
N LEU A 116 -6.30 -4.27 9.16
CA LEU A 116 -5.21 -3.42 9.61
C LEU A 116 -5.67 -1.98 9.83
N ASP A 117 -5.02 -1.35 10.78
CA ASP A 117 -5.09 0.09 10.98
C ASP A 117 -4.19 0.76 9.95
N LYS A 118 -4.78 1.27 8.87
CA LYS A 118 -4.03 1.86 7.74
C LYS A 118 -3.13 3.02 8.15
N ALA A 119 -3.45 3.72 9.25
CA ALA A 119 -2.60 4.79 9.80
C ALA A 119 -1.27 4.29 10.38
N LYS A 120 -1.05 2.96 10.44
CA LYS A 120 0.19 2.32 10.88
C LYS A 120 0.95 1.65 9.74
N LEU A 121 0.42 1.65 8.52
CA LEU A 121 1.16 1.14 7.38
C LEU A 121 2.31 2.09 7.08
N LEU A 122 3.46 1.51 6.74
CA LEU A 122 4.61 2.27 6.30
C LEU A 122 4.46 2.57 4.81
N THR A 123 5.07 3.65 4.33
CA THR A 123 5.08 4.04 2.92
C THR A 123 6.43 3.75 2.27
N ASP A 124 6.40 3.58 0.95
CA ASP A 124 7.60 3.79 0.16
C ASP A 124 8.10 5.21 0.38
N GLN A 125 9.41 5.36 0.48
CA GLN A 125 10.07 6.63 0.63
C GLN A 125 11.12 6.76 -0.45
N HIS A 126 10.64 6.92 -1.67
CA HIS A 126 11.44 7.59 -2.69
C HIS A 126 11.58 9.04 -2.26
N GLU A 127 12.81 9.46 -2.02
CA GLU A 127 13.13 10.88 -2.05
C GLU A 127 12.86 11.34 -3.49
N HIS A 128 11.74 12.04 -3.73
CA HIS A 128 11.68 13.02 -4.81
C HIS A 128 12.58 14.20 -4.40
N GLY A 129 13.88 13.92 -4.34
CA GLY A 129 14.91 14.89 -4.05
C GLY A 129 14.91 15.93 -5.17
N GLU A 130 14.62 17.17 -4.79
CA GLU A 130 14.92 18.39 -5.54
C GLU A 130 16.30 18.29 -6.23
N GLU A 131 16.32 18.00 -7.53
CA GLU A 131 17.40 18.31 -8.49
C GLU A 131 16.92 18.01 -9.93
N HIS A 132 15.96 18.80 -10.43
CA HIS A 132 15.72 18.87 -11.89
C HIS A 132 16.79 19.75 -12.53
N GLU A 133 17.96 19.18 -12.83
CA GLU A 133 18.80 19.69 -13.93
C GLU A 133 18.56 18.80 -15.15
N HIS A 134 17.90 19.39 -16.14
CA HIS A 134 17.58 18.79 -17.43
C HIS A 134 18.83 18.59 -18.29
N GLU A 135 19.00 17.42 -18.90
CA GLU A 135 19.63 17.25 -20.21
C GLU A 135 18.93 16.08 -20.95
N GLY A 136 18.80 16.23 -22.28
CA GLY A 136 17.80 15.56 -23.12
C GLY A 136 17.97 14.05 -23.40
N HIS A 137 16.81 13.46 -23.75
CA HIS A 137 16.56 12.32 -24.66
C HIS A 137 17.10 10.92 -24.34
N ASP A 138 16.18 10.00 -23.97
CA ASP A 138 15.79 8.85 -24.82
C ASP A 138 14.43 8.28 -24.35
N HIS A 139 13.51 8.00 -25.28
CA HIS A 139 12.20 7.42 -24.98
C HIS A 139 12.29 5.89 -24.99
N GLY A 140 12.84 5.32 -23.91
CA GLY A 140 12.58 3.95 -23.52
C GLY A 140 11.35 3.92 -22.62
N LYS A 141 10.22 3.41 -23.11
CA LYS A 141 9.08 3.06 -22.25
C LYS A 141 9.48 1.86 -21.39
N GLU A 142 10.11 2.10 -20.25
CA GLU A 142 10.12 1.13 -19.16
C GLU A 142 8.89 1.43 -18.30
N GLU A 143 7.92 0.52 -18.32
CA GLU A 143 6.80 0.56 -17.39
C GLU A 143 7.34 0.27 -15.99
N HIS A 144 7.70 1.33 -15.26
CA HIS A 144 7.94 1.23 -13.82
C HIS A 144 6.61 0.88 -13.17
N HIS A 145 6.41 -0.40 -12.87
CA HIS A 145 5.30 -0.87 -12.06
C HIS A 145 5.54 -0.40 -10.63
N HIS A 146 5.16 0.83 -10.31
CA HIS A 146 5.14 1.30 -8.93
C HIS A 146 4.22 0.38 -8.14
N HIS A 147 4.83 -0.41 -7.26
CA HIS A 147 4.15 -1.16 -6.23
C HIS A 147 3.31 -0.17 -5.40
N GLY A 148 2.17 -0.62 -4.87
CA GLY A 148 1.29 0.27 -4.09
C GLY A 148 2.10 1.10 -3.09
N GLY A 149 1.72 2.36 -2.85
CA GLY A 149 2.55 3.28 -2.05
C GLY A 149 2.77 2.90 -0.58
N TYR A 150 2.46 1.67 -0.17
CA TYR A 150 2.73 1.14 1.16
C TYR A 150 3.79 0.04 1.12
N ASP A 151 4.58 -0.04 2.19
CA ASP A 151 5.54 -1.11 2.42
C ASP A 151 4.82 -2.47 2.49
N PRO A 152 5.11 -3.41 1.58
CA PRO A 152 4.42 -4.69 1.52
C PRO A 152 4.82 -5.63 2.66
N HIS A 153 5.97 -5.41 3.32
CA HIS A 153 6.62 -6.37 4.24
C HIS A 153 5.97 -6.49 5.63
N VAL A 154 4.65 -6.26 5.72
CA VAL A 154 3.85 -6.26 6.95
C VAL A 154 3.94 -7.57 7.73
N TRP A 155 4.18 -8.70 7.06
CA TRP A 155 4.24 -10.02 7.68
C TRP A 155 5.51 -10.24 8.51
N LEU A 156 6.50 -9.35 8.44
CA LEU A 156 7.65 -9.42 9.33
C LEU A 156 7.31 -8.93 10.74
N ASP A 157 6.24 -8.14 10.89
CA ASP A 157 5.78 -7.66 12.18
C ASP A 157 4.94 -8.72 12.92
N PRO A 158 5.42 -9.28 14.06
CA PRO A 158 4.70 -10.32 14.78
C PRO A 158 3.39 -9.81 15.42
N LYS A 159 3.22 -8.50 15.62
CA LYS A 159 1.97 -7.94 16.14
C LYS A 159 0.91 -7.83 15.05
N ILE A 160 1.31 -7.44 13.84
CA ILE A 160 0.43 -7.51 12.66
C ILE A 160 0.01 -8.98 12.42
N ASN A 161 0.94 -9.92 12.53
CA ASN A 161 0.64 -11.33 12.36
C ASN A 161 -0.35 -11.89 13.39
N GLN A 162 -0.43 -11.34 14.61
CA GLN A 162 -1.49 -11.74 15.57
C GLN A 162 -2.89 -11.37 15.04
N THR A 163 -3.01 -10.23 14.36
CA THR A 163 -4.24 -9.82 13.68
C THR A 163 -4.54 -10.74 12.50
N PHE A 164 -3.54 -11.03 11.66
CA PHE A 164 -3.68 -11.96 10.54
C PHE A 164 -4.11 -13.34 11.02
N ALA A 165 -3.39 -13.95 11.96
CA ALA A 165 -3.73 -15.27 12.51
C ALA A 165 -5.16 -15.32 13.07
N LYS A 166 -5.63 -14.23 13.70
CA LYS A 166 -7.00 -14.16 14.20
C LYS A 166 -8.01 -14.18 13.05
N GLU A 167 -7.78 -13.38 12.02
CA GLU A 167 -8.67 -13.30 10.86
C GLU A 167 -8.72 -14.61 10.09
N ILE A 168 -7.57 -15.25 9.88
CA ILE A 168 -7.47 -16.56 9.24
C ILE A 168 -8.32 -17.59 10.01
N LYS A 169 -8.19 -17.62 11.33
CA LYS A 169 -9.01 -18.49 12.17
C LYS A 169 -10.50 -18.19 12.02
N ASP A 170 -10.90 -16.92 12.08
CA ASP A 170 -12.30 -16.53 11.99
C ASP A 170 -12.91 -16.93 10.63
N GLU A 171 -12.16 -16.77 9.53
CA GLU A 171 -12.60 -17.17 8.19
C GLU A 171 -12.69 -18.70 8.05
N LEU A 172 -11.74 -19.46 8.62
CA LEU A 172 -11.80 -20.92 8.62
C LEU A 172 -13.00 -21.44 9.42
N VAL A 173 -13.31 -20.84 10.57
CA VAL A 173 -14.50 -21.17 11.36
C VAL A 173 -15.79 -20.88 10.59
N LYS A 174 -15.83 -19.78 9.82
CA LYS A 174 -16.97 -19.44 8.96
C LYS A 174 -17.16 -20.45 7.84
N LYS A 175 -16.08 -20.84 7.16
CA LYS A 175 -16.11 -21.77 6.01
C LYS A 175 -16.34 -23.21 6.41
N ASP A 176 -15.83 -23.62 7.56
CA ASP A 176 -15.90 -24.99 8.04
C ASP A 176 -16.21 -25.06 9.54
N PRO A 177 -17.47 -24.75 9.93
CA PRO A 177 -17.87 -24.69 11.34
C PRO A 177 -17.73 -26.00 12.10
N LYS A 178 -17.67 -27.14 11.39
CA LYS A 178 -17.55 -28.47 11.98
C LYS A 178 -16.23 -28.68 12.71
N HIS A 179 -15.18 -27.97 12.31
CA HIS A 179 -13.83 -28.10 12.86
C HIS A 179 -13.39 -26.88 13.68
N LYS A 180 -14.35 -26.06 14.13
CA LYS A 180 -14.12 -24.83 14.90
C LYS A 180 -13.17 -25.02 16.08
N ASP A 181 -13.38 -26.05 16.89
CA ASP A 181 -12.59 -26.26 18.11
C ASP A 181 -11.11 -26.53 17.80
N ASP A 182 -10.83 -27.24 16.70
CA ASP A 182 -9.46 -27.48 16.24
C ASP A 182 -8.80 -26.17 15.78
N TYR A 183 -9.52 -25.35 15.00
CA TYR A 183 -9.02 -24.04 14.54
C TYR A 183 -8.74 -23.09 15.69
N GLU A 184 -9.63 -23.01 16.68
CA GLU A 184 -9.45 -22.15 17.86
C GLU A 184 -8.26 -22.59 18.72
N LYS A 185 -8.11 -23.90 18.95
CA LYS A 185 -6.98 -24.47 19.68
C LYS A 185 -5.65 -24.20 18.97
N ASN A 186 -5.60 -24.44 17.66
CA ASN A 186 -4.39 -24.24 16.87
C ASN A 186 -4.01 -22.76 16.76
N TYR A 187 -4.99 -21.88 16.55
CA TYR A 187 -4.81 -20.43 16.59
C TYR A 187 -4.21 -19.97 17.92
N LYS A 188 -4.73 -20.46 19.06
CA LYS A 188 -4.19 -20.07 20.37
C LYS A 188 -2.69 -20.38 20.46
N LYS A 189 -2.27 -21.56 20.00
CA LYS A 189 -0.85 -21.96 19.97
C LYS A 189 -0.03 -21.00 19.10
N LEU A 190 -0.45 -20.78 17.86
CA LEU A 190 0.25 -19.87 16.94
C LEU A 190 0.33 -18.44 17.50
N ASN A 191 -0.75 -17.93 18.08
CA ASN A 191 -0.80 -16.60 18.67
C ASN A 191 0.14 -16.46 19.88
N ASP A 192 0.28 -17.51 20.70
CA ASP A 192 1.23 -17.52 21.80
C ASP A 192 2.70 -17.54 21.29
N ASP A 193 2.98 -18.26 20.19
CA ASP A 193 4.29 -18.22 19.52
C ASP A 193 4.60 -16.82 18.94
N LEU A 194 3.62 -16.17 18.30
CA LEU A 194 3.77 -14.81 17.75
C LEU A 194 4.04 -13.77 18.85
N LYS A 195 3.40 -13.89 20.02
CA LYS A 195 3.73 -13.07 21.20
C LYS A 195 5.15 -13.33 21.69
N LYS A 196 5.62 -14.58 21.63
CA LYS A 196 6.99 -14.91 22.00
C LYS A 196 7.99 -14.23 21.05
N ILE A 197 7.74 -14.24 19.74
CA ILE A 197 8.58 -13.54 18.75
C ILE A 197 8.62 -12.03 19.03
N ASP A 198 7.48 -11.41 19.34
CA ASP A 198 7.41 -10.00 19.75
C ASP A 198 8.26 -9.72 21.00
N ASN A 199 8.19 -10.60 22.01
CA ASN A 199 9.01 -10.47 23.21
C ASN A 199 10.50 -10.67 22.95
N ASP A 200 10.88 -11.66 22.13
CA ASP A 200 12.26 -11.92 21.76
C ASP A 200 12.86 -10.72 21.00
N MET A 201 12.08 -10.11 20.08
CA MET A 201 12.48 -8.89 19.38
C MET A 201 12.63 -7.69 20.34
N LYS A 202 11.70 -7.49 21.28
CA LYS A 202 11.85 -6.45 22.32
C LYS A 202 13.11 -6.66 23.15
N GLN A 203 13.41 -7.91 23.50
CA GLN A 203 14.59 -8.23 24.29
C GLN A 203 15.87 -7.94 23.52
N VAL A 204 15.95 -8.32 22.24
CA VAL A 204 17.17 -8.12 21.45
C VAL A 204 17.44 -6.65 21.11
N THR A 205 16.40 -5.80 21.16
CA THR A 205 16.45 -4.36 20.81
C THR A 205 16.44 -3.40 22.00
N LYS A 206 16.19 -3.89 23.23
CA LYS A 206 15.89 -3.09 24.44
C LYS A 206 16.82 -1.91 24.72
N ASP A 207 18.11 -2.04 24.40
CA ASP A 207 19.13 -1.02 24.66
C ASP A 207 19.87 -0.61 23.36
N LYS A 208 19.23 -0.85 22.22
CA LYS A 208 19.81 -0.69 20.86
C LYS A 208 18.92 0.18 19.97
N GLN A 209 17.96 0.90 20.55
CA GLN A 209 17.12 1.83 19.81
C GLN A 209 17.98 2.93 19.17
N GLY A 210 17.62 3.30 17.95
CA GLY A 210 18.37 4.20 17.08
C GLY A 210 19.68 3.60 16.55
N ASN A 211 20.01 2.34 16.83
CA ASN A 211 21.10 1.67 16.10
C ASN A 211 20.63 1.34 14.68
N ALA A 212 21.54 1.39 13.73
CA ALA A 212 21.28 1.06 12.34
C ALA A 212 21.51 -0.42 12.04
N VAL A 213 20.70 -0.96 11.14
CA VAL A 213 20.91 -2.26 10.51
C VAL A 213 20.95 -2.04 9.01
N PHE A 214 22.10 -2.33 8.41
CA PHE A 214 22.24 -2.39 6.96
C PHE A 214 21.67 -3.72 6.43
N ILE A 215 20.91 -3.67 5.35
CA ILE A 215 20.27 -4.83 4.72
C ILE A 215 20.32 -4.72 3.19
N SER A 216 20.34 -5.84 2.48
CA SER A 216 20.35 -5.88 1.01
C SER A 216 19.15 -5.17 0.36
N HIS A 217 18.00 -5.21 1.01
CA HIS A 217 16.71 -4.71 0.53
C HIS A 217 15.95 -4.13 1.73
N GLU A 218 15.31 -2.97 1.59
CA GLU A 218 14.52 -2.29 2.63
C GLU A 218 13.24 -3.06 3.05
N SER A 219 13.37 -4.30 3.49
CA SER A 219 12.25 -5.17 3.85
C SER A 219 11.93 -5.21 5.35
N ILE A 220 12.73 -4.58 6.21
CA ILE A 220 12.59 -4.67 7.67
C ILE A 220 12.00 -3.41 8.30
N GLY A 221 11.35 -2.54 7.50
CA GLY A 221 10.76 -1.28 7.92
C GLY A 221 9.82 -1.45 9.13
N TYR A 222 8.89 -2.39 9.07
CA TYR A 222 7.95 -2.63 10.18
C TYR A 222 8.61 -3.15 11.47
N LEU A 223 9.70 -3.92 11.35
CA LEU A 223 10.49 -4.33 12.51
C LEU A 223 11.23 -3.11 13.10
N ALA A 224 11.86 -2.32 12.24
CA ALA A 224 12.59 -1.12 12.62
C ALA A 224 11.69 -0.11 13.35
N ASP A 225 10.52 0.19 12.79
CA ASP A 225 9.52 1.07 13.38
C ASP A 225 9.03 0.55 14.74
N ARG A 226 8.62 -0.73 14.82
CA ARG A 226 8.08 -1.30 16.07
C ARG A 226 9.09 -1.34 17.20
N TYR A 227 10.34 -1.70 16.90
CA TYR A 227 11.37 -1.95 17.91
C TYR A 227 12.39 -0.81 18.04
N GLY A 228 12.16 0.29 17.31
CA GLY A 228 12.87 1.56 17.47
C GLY A 228 14.31 1.55 16.97
N PHE A 229 14.68 0.68 16.04
CA PHE A 229 15.97 0.73 15.35
C PHE A 229 15.81 1.34 13.94
N VAL A 230 16.92 1.61 13.27
CA VAL A 230 16.94 2.22 11.92
C VAL A 230 17.29 1.17 10.89
N GLN A 231 16.52 1.07 9.80
CA GLN A 231 16.95 0.29 8.63
C GLN A 231 17.70 1.18 7.64
N LYS A 232 18.72 0.61 6.99
CA LYS A 232 19.37 1.19 5.82
C LYS A 232 19.47 0.11 4.75
N GLY A 233 18.62 0.18 3.73
CA GLY A 233 18.69 -0.77 2.63
C GLY A 233 19.70 -0.36 1.57
N ILE A 234 20.22 -1.37 0.87
CA ILE A 234 21.05 -1.16 -0.33
C ILE A 234 20.14 -0.95 -1.54
N GLN A 235 19.16 -1.84 -1.73
CA GLN A 235 18.02 -1.62 -2.62
C GLN A 235 16.89 -0.96 -1.85
N ASN A 236 16.06 -0.19 -2.55
CA ASN A 236 14.85 0.41 -1.97
C ASN A 236 13.79 -0.65 -1.63
N MET A 237 12.65 -0.21 -1.11
CA MET A 237 11.54 -1.06 -0.66
C MET A 237 10.91 -1.92 -1.77
N ASN A 238 11.07 -1.55 -3.04
CA ASN A 238 10.56 -2.29 -4.20
C ASN A 238 11.64 -3.21 -4.80
N ALA A 239 12.73 -3.45 -4.06
CA ALA A 239 13.91 -4.20 -4.51
C ALA A 239 14.57 -3.64 -5.79
N GLU A 240 14.45 -2.34 -6.06
CA GLU A 240 15.13 -1.69 -7.17
C GLU A 240 16.59 -1.39 -6.82
N ASP A 241 17.46 -1.57 -7.82
CA ASP A 241 18.89 -1.31 -7.66
C ASP A 241 19.18 0.20 -7.54
N PRO A 242 20.07 0.62 -6.62
CA PRO A 242 20.46 2.01 -6.51
C PRO A 242 21.25 2.46 -7.74
N SER A 243 21.19 3.75 -8.05
CA SER A 243 22.11 4.37 -9.01
C SER A 243 23.57 4.25 -8.54
N GLN A 244 24.54 4.43 -9.46
CA GLN A 244 25.96 4.40 -9.09
C GLN A 244 26.35 5.46 -8.04
N LYS A 245 25.70 6.63 -8.09
CA LYS A 245 25.89 7.73 -7.12
C LYS A 245 25.40 7.30 -5.73
N GLU A 246 24.22 6.69 -5.66
CA GLU A 246 23.64 6.17 -4.41
C GLU A 246 24.45 4.99 -3.86
N LEU A 247 24.85 4.04 -4.70
CA LEU A 247 25.69 2.92 -4.29
C LEU A 247 27.00 3.41 -3.66
N THR A 248 27.62 4.43 -4.26
CA THR A 248 28.84 5.05 -3.72
C THR A 248 28.59 5.69 -2.34
N LYS A 249 27.45 6.38 -2.18
CA LYS A 249 27.04 6.95 -0.88
C LYS A 249 26.83 5.86 0.17
N ILE A 250 26.15 4.76 -0.18
CA ILE A 250 25.89 3.62 0.71
C ILE A 250 27.21 2.95 1.13
N VAL A 251 28.11 2.66 0.18
CA VAL A 251 29.45 2.11 0.48
C VAL A 251 30.20 3.02 1.45
N LYS A 252 30.17 4.33 1.23
CA LYS A 252 30.81 5.30 2.11
C LYS A 252 30.18 5.31 3.51
N GLU A 253 28.85 5.31 3.60
CA GLU A 253 28.14 5.27 4.89
C GLU A 253 28.46 3.99 5.69
N ILE A 254 28.53 2.84 5.03
CA ILE A 254 28.93 1.56 5.65
C ILE A 254 30.36 1.63 6.21
N ARG A 255 31.31 2.16 5.43
CA ARG A 255 32.72 2.32 5.84
C ARG A 255 32.85 3.31 7.01
N ASP A 256 32.27 4.50 6.88
CA ASP A 256 32.38 5.58 7.87
C ASP A 256 31.70 5.20 9.20
N SER A 257 30.61 4.44 9.14
CA SER A 257 29.89 3.96 10.32
C SER A 257 30.53 2.72 10.96
N ASN A 258 31.59 2.15 10.35
CA ASN A 258 32.25 0.91 10.77
C ASN A 258 31.26 -0.25 10.97
N ALA A 259 30.27 -0.36 10.09
CA ALA A 259 29.29 -1.42 10.17
C ALA A 259 29.97 -2.79 10.00
N LYS A 260 29.85 -3.65 11.01
CA LYS A 260 30.47 -4.99 11.00
C LYS A 260 29.67 -6.02 10.22
N TYR A 261 28.37 -5.79 10.08
CA TYR A 261 27.45 -6.74 9.49
C TYR A 261 26.46 -6.04 8.58
N ILE A 262 26.09 -6.75 7.51
CA ILE A 262 24.98 -6.40 6.62
C ILE A 262 24.09 -7.65 6.54
N LEU A 263 22.78 -7.45 6.60
CA LEU A 263 21.80 -8.52 6.42
C LEU A 263 21.58 -8.79 4.92
N TYR A 264 21.50 -10.06 4.53
CA TYR A 264 21.31 -10.49 3.14
C TYR A 264 20.13 -11.44 3.02
N GLU A 265 19.23 -11.15 2.10
CA GLU A 265 18.06 -11.98 1.81
C GLU A 265 18.45 -13.29 1.12
N ASP A 266 17.89 -14.41 1.60
CA ASP A 266 18.24 -15.76 1.12
C ASP A 266 17.51 -16.20 -0.16
N ASN A 267 16.42 -15.54 -0.52
CA ASN A 267 15.58 -15.94 -1.66
C ASN A 267 16.07 -15.36 -3.00
N VAL A 268 16.81 -14.26 -3.01
CA VAL A 268 17.26 -13.56 -4.23
C VAL A 268 18.78 -13.32 -4.23
N ALA A 269 19.47 -13.79 -5.26
CA ALA A 269 20.89 -13.51 -5.45
C ALA A 269 21.07 -12.12 -6.09
N ASN A 270 21.88 -11.24 -5.49
CA ASN A 270 22.00 -9.84 -5.94
C ASN A 270 23.46 -9.42 -6.20
N LYS A 271 23.72 -8.86 -7.40
CA LYS A 271 25.04 -8.34 -7.85
C LYS A 271 25.49 -7.10 -7.08
N VAL A 272 24.60 -6.17 -6.77
CA VAL A 272 24.89 -4.95 -5.99
C VAL A 272 25.42 -5.33 -4.62
N THR A 273 24.83 -6.34 -4.00
CA THR A 273 25.27 -6.81 -2.69
C THR A 273 26.66 -7.46 -2.73
N GLU A 274 27.06 -8.04 -3.86
CA GLU A 274 28.41 -8.56 -4.09
C GLU A 274 29.43 -7.42 -4.26
N THR A 275 29.05 -6.30 -4.89
CA THR A 275 29.87 -5.09 -4.92
C THR A 275 30.12 -4.56 -3.51
N ILE A 276 29.08 -4.47 -2.68
CA ILE A 276 29.21 -4.04 -1.27
C ILE A 276 30.18 -4.94 -0.49
N ARG A 277 30.15 -6.26 -0.72
CA ARG A 277 31.07 -7.20 -0.06
C ARG A 277 32.53 -7.03 -0.49
N LYS A 278 32.78 -6.58 -1.72
CA LYS A 278 34.12 -6.32 -2.23
C LYS A 278 34.66 -4.99 -1.74
N GLU A 279 33.78 -4.02 -1.58
CA GLU A 279 34.13 -2.66 -1.20
C GLU A 279 34.14 -2.45 0.32
N THR A 280 33.59 -3.35 1.13
CA THR A 280 33.48 -3.15 2.58
C THR A 280 33.97 -4.36 3.37
N ASP A 281 34.44 -4.14 4.59
CA ASP A 281 34.84 -5.21 5.52
C ASP A 281 33.64 -5.85 6.26
N ALA A 282 32.42 -5.41 5.94
CA ALA A 282 31.20 -5.88 6.59
C ALA A 282 30.91 -7.34 6.23
N LYS A 283 30.59 -8.15 7.24
CA LYS A 283 30.32 -9.57 7.08
C LYS A 283 28.85 -9.83 6.77
N PRO A 284 28.54 -10.73 5.84
CA PRO A 284 27.15 -11.08 5.54
C PRO A 284 26.53 -11.88 6.69
N LEU A 285 25.34 -11.45 7.12
CA LEU A 285 24.44 -12.21 7.97
C LEU A 285 23.18 -12.54 7.19
N LYS A 286 22.74 -13.79 7.29
CA LYS A 286 21.58 -14.28 6.56
C LYS A 286 20.27 -13.70 7.12
N PHE A 287 19.36 -13.32 6.26
CA PHE A 287 18.01 -12.86 6.60
C PHE A 287 16.96 -13.55 5.73
N TYR A 288 15.83 -13.89 6.32
CA TYR A 288 14.69 -14.51 5.67
C TYR A 288 13.57 -13.48 5.57
N ASN A 289 13.40 -12.85 4.41
CA ASN A 289 12.26 -11.96 4.13
C ASN A 289 10.94 -12.74 4.07
N MET A 290 10.96 -14.02 3.72
CA MET A 290 9.80 -14.94 3.68
C MET A 290 8.74 -14.60 2.63
N GLU A 291 9.09 -13.89 1.58
CA GLU A 291 8.19 -13.69 0.44
C GLU A 291 7.81 -15.03 -0.18
N SER A 292 8.82 -15.88 -0.42
CA SER A 292 8.66 -17.28 -0.81
C SER A 292 9.75 -18.13 -0.17
N LEU A 293 9.51 -19.44 -0.09
CA LEU A 293 10.57 -20.39 0.26
C LEU A 293 11.39 -20.76 -0.98
N ASN A 294 12.70 -20.86 -0.87
CA ASN A 294 13.53 -21.45 -1.93
C ASN A 294 13.41 -22.99 -1.96
N LYS A 295 13.92 -23.61 -3.04
CA LYS A 295 13.80 -25.06 -3.26
C LYS A 295 14.42 -25.91 -2.14
N GLU A 296 15.48 -25.46 -1.50
CA GLU A 296 16.13 -26.19 -0.41
C GLU A 296 15.35 -26.06 0.91
N GLN A 297 14.74 -24.91 1.13
CA GLN A 297 13.86 -24.66 2.26
C GLN A 297 12.58 -25.51 2.18
N GLN A 298 11.96 -25.64 0.99
CA GLN A 298 10.75 -26.45 0.79
C GLN A 298 10.94 -27.94 1.05
N LYS A 299 12.17 -28.45 0.99
CA LYS A 299 12.50 -29.86 1.29
C LYS A 299 12.60 -30.16 2.78
N LYS A 300 12.52 -29.14 3.65
CA LYS A 300 12.68 -29.30 5.10
C LYS A 300 11.33 -29.51 5.78
N ASP A 301 11.15 -30.65 6.43
CA ASP A 301 9.87 -31.02 7.08
C ASP A 301 9.45 -30.10 8.24
N ASN A 302 10.39 -29.34 8.83
CA ASN A 302 10.16 -28.54 10.04
C ASN A 302 10.30 -27.02 9.81
N ILE A 303 10.27 -26.56 8.55
CA ILE A 303 10.33 -25.13 8.27
C ILE A 303 8.98 -24.47 8.62
N THR A 304 9.06 -23.46 9.47
CA THR A 304 7.92 -22.65 9.93
C THR A 304 8.30 -21.18 9.96
N TYR A 305 7.32 -20.28 9.89
CA TYR A 305 7.52 -18.85 10.15
C TYR A 305 8.35 -18.61 11.43
N GLN A 306 8.00 -19.30 12.51
CA GLN A 306 8.69 -19.20 13.80
C GLN A 306 10.17 -19.59 13.71
N SER A 307 10.49 -20.68 13.00
CA SER A 307 11.87 -21.14 12.85
C SER A 307 12.74 -20.13 12.07
N LEU A 308 12.16 -19.48 11.06
CA LEU A 308 12.84 -18.47 10.27
C LEU A 308 12.99 -17.16 11.05
N MET A 309 11.94 -16.72 11.75
CA MET A 309 12.00 -15.54 12.61
C MET A 309 13.01 -15.69 13.74
N LYS A 310 13.15 -16.89 14.32
CA LYS A 310 14.20 -17.16 15.31
C LYS A 310 15.59 -16.86 14.75
N SER A 311 15.87 -17.29 13.53
CA SER A 311 17.16 -17.00 12.87
C SER A 311 17.30 -15.51 12.54
N ASN A 312 16.21 -14.85 12.11
CA ASN A 312 16.21 -13.41 11.85
C ASN A 312 16.52 -12.62 13.12
N ILE A 313 15.86 -12.91 14.24
CA ILE A 313 16.09 -12.26 15.54
C ILE A 313 17.56 -12.37 15.95
N GLU A 314 18.16 -13.56 15.82
CA GLU A 314 19.57 -13.77 16.16
C GLU A 314 20.50 -12.87 15.32
N ASN A 315 20.28 -12.80 14.01
CA ASN A 315 21.14 -12.05 13.11
C ASN A 315 20.89 -10.52 13.18
N ILE A 316 19.65 -10.09 13.37
CA ILE A 316 19.32 -8.69 13.70
C ILE A 316 20.03 -8.30 14.99
N GLY A 317 20.01 -9.16 16.01
CA GLY A 317 20.70 -8.92 17.28
C GLY A 317 22.20 -8.67 17.10
N LYS A 318 22.88 -9.55 16.34
CA LYS A 318 24.31 -9.40 16.00
C LYS A 318 24.59 -8.11 15.24
N ALA A 319 23.74 -7.74 14.28
CA ALA A 319 23.88 -6.50 13.53
C ALA A 319 23.78 -5.28 14.48
N LEU A 320 22.75 -5.24 15.32
CA LEU A 320 22.52 -4.16 16.29
C LEU A 320 23.61 -4.05 17.37
N ASP A 321 24.22 -5.18 17.77
CA ASP A 321 25.35 -5.21 18.73
C ASP A 321 26.59 -4.47 18.21
N SER A 322 26.63 -4.15 16.92
CA SER A 322 27.70 -3.34 16.33
C SER A 322 27.60 -1.85 16.71
N GLY A 323 26.47 -1.40 17.28
CA GLY A 323 26.34 -0.03 17.80
C GLY A 323 26.34 1.06 16.73
N VAL A 324 26.07 0.69 15.47
CA VAL A 324 26.12 1.60 14.32
C VAL A 324 25.09 2.72 14.50
N LYS A 325 25.51 3.98 14.36
CA LYS A 325 24.61 5.14 14.40
C LYS A 325 24.67 5.87 13.06
N VAL A 326 23.51 6.02 12.44
CA VAL A 326 23.32 6.77 11.18
C VAL A 326 22.11 7.66 11.32
N LYS A 327 21.96 8.64 10.43
CA LYS A 327 20.75 9.47 10.36
C LYS A 327 19.59 8.64 9.81
N ASP A 328 18.45 8.67 10.50
CA ASP A 328 17.20 8.14 9.96
C ASP A 328 16.55 9.24 9.10
N ASP A 329 17.02 9.37 7.86
CA ASP A 329 16.52 10.36 6.89
C ASP A 329 15.03 10.18 6.59
N LYS A 330 14.53 8.98 6.91
CA LYS A 330 13.19 8.50 6.60
C LYS A 330 12.21 8.64 7.77
N ALA A 331 12.65 9.12 8.93
CA ALA A 331 11.86 9.10 10.17
C ALA A 331 10.53 9.86 10.08
N GLU A 332 10.53 11.03 9.43
CA GLU A 332 9.39 11.96 9.42
C GLU A 332 8.32 11.55 8.41
N SER A 333 8.69 10.83 7.36
CA SER A 333 7.83 10.47 6.22
C SER A 333 7.33 9.03 6.27
N LYS A 334 7.53 8.28 7.37
CA LYS A 334 7.19 6.83 7.49
C LYS A 334 5.75 6.50 7.17
N HIS A 335 4.85 7.46 7.31
CA HIS A 335 3.41 7.28 7.11
C HIS A 335 2.83 8.24 6.08
N ASP A 336 3.64 8.84 5.21
CA ASP A 336 3.16 9.89 4.29
C ASP A 336 2.05 9.39 3.36
N LYS A 337 2.15 8.17 2.81
CA LYS A 337 1.04 7.59 2.03
C LYS A 337 -0.22 7.39 2.86
N ALA A 338 -0.09 6.87 4.08
CA ALA A 338 -1.23 6.70 4.98
C ALA A 338 -1.93 8.04 5.25
N ILE A 339 -1.14 9.06 5.55
CA ILE A 339 -1.60 10.43 5.80
C ILE A 339 -2.31 10.97 4.56
N SER A 340 -1.68 10.87 3.39
CA SER A 340 -2.21 11.37 2.12
C SER A 340 -3.53 10.70 1.72
N ASP A 341 -3.66 9.39 1.97
CA ASP A 341 -4.89 8.63 1.77
C ASP A 341 -5.99 8.94 2.80
N GLY A 342 -5.65 9.70 3.85
CA GLY A 342 -6.58 10.16 4.88
C GLY A 342 -6.63 9.29 6.14
N TYR A 343 -5.58 8.51 6.40
CA TYR A 343 -5.43 7.66 7.58
C TYR A 343 -4.31 8.20 8.47
N PHE A 344 -4.71 8.98 9.46
CA PHE A 344 -3.81 9.62 10.43
C PHE A 344 -4.47 9.65 11.81
N LYS A 345 -3.74 10.06 12.85
CA LYS A 345 -4.24 10.29 14.22
C LYS A 345 -4.42 11.78 14.49
N ASP A 346 -5.27 12.11 15.46
CA ASP A 346 -5.60 13.52 15.76
C ASP A 346 -4.39 14.29 16.29
N GLU A 347 -3.50 13.62 17.03
CA GLU A 347 -2.29 14.23 17.60
C GLU A 347 -1.27 14.64 16.53
N GLN A 348 -1.34 14.03 15.34
CA GLN A 348 -0.50 14.36 14.18
C GLN A 348 -0.95 15.65 13.47
N VAL A 349 -2.19 16.08 13.66
CA VAL A 349 -2.73 17.26 12.94
C VAL A 349 -2.23 18.55 13.59
N LYS A 350 -1.39 19.31 12.89
CA LYS A 350 -0.80 20.59 13.36
C LYS A 350 -1.38 21.77 12.60
N ASP A 351 -1.23 22.97 13.15
CA ASP A 351 -1.63 24.20 12.46
C ASP A 351 -0.63 24.47 11.34
N ARG A 352 -1.06 25.23 10.33
CA ARG A 352 -0.26 25.52 9.13
C ARG A 352 -0.35 26.98 8.77
N GLU A 353 0.72 27.48 8.18
CA GLU A 353 0.83 28.86 7.74
C GLU A 353 0.54 28.97 6.24
N LEU A 354 0.24 30.19 5.76
CA LEU A 354 0.03 30.41 4.32
C LEU A 354 1.31 30.16 3.50
N SER A 355 2.47 30.30 4.15
CA SER A 355 3.80 30.04 3.58
C SER A 355 3.97 28.61 3.07
N ASP A 356 3.27 27.63 3.66
CA ASP A 356 3.22 26.25 3.17
C ASP A 356 2.70 26.18 1.72
N TYR A 357 1.81 27.10 1.34
CA TYR A 357 1.20 27.19 0.01
C TYR A 357 1.86 28.24 -0.90
N ALA A 358 2.91 28.94 -0.44
CA ALA A 358 3.59 29.97 -1.24
C ALA A 358 4.06 29.45 -2.62
N GLY A 359 3.88 30.21 -3.68
CA GLY A 359 4.23 29.81 -5.04
C GLY A 359 3.27 30.35 -6.08
N GLU A 360 3.56 30.04 -7.34
CA GLU A 360 2.71 30.33 -8.49
C GLU A 360 2.00 29.04 -8.89
N TRP A 361 0.69 29.12 -9.03
CA TRP A 361 -0.17 27.96 -9.21
C TRP A 361 -1.07 28.12 -10.43
N GLN A 362 -1.26 27.03 -11.19
CA GLN A 362 -2.12 26.97 -12.37
C GLN A 362 -3.25 25.96 -12.18
N SER A 363 -4.44 26.31 -12.66
CA SER A 363 -5.61 25.44 -12.64
C SER A 363 -5.41 24.25 -13.58
N VAL A 364 -5.81 23.05 -13.13
CA VAL A 364 -5.80 21.84 -13.98
C VAL A 364 -7.04 21.71 -14.87
N TYR A 365 -8.05 22.57 -14.66
CA TYR A 365 -9.32 22.48 -15.37
C TYR A 365 -9.16 22.55 -16.91
N PRO A 366 -8.33 23.44 -17.49
CA PRO A 366 -8.11 23.46 -18.94
C PRO A 366 -7.62 22.12 -19.50
N TYR A 367 -6.74 21.41 -18.78
CA TYR A 367 -6.19 20.11 -19.19
C TYR A 367 -7.21 18.96 -19.13
N LEU A 368 -8.23 19.09 -18.27
CA LEU A 368 -9.38 18.19 -18.31
C LEU A 368 -10.25 18.45 -19.55
N LYS A 369 -10.41 19.73 -19.93
CA LYS A 369 -11.27 20.14 -21.05
C LYS A 369 -10.67 19.82 -22.41
N ASP A 370 -9.36 19.99 -22.57
CA ASP A 370 -8.65 19.72 -23.83
C ASP A 370 -8.35 18.23 -24.06
N GLY A 371 -8.58 17.38 -23.04
CA GLY A 371 -8.40 15.92 -23.11
C GLY A 371 -7.04 15.43 -22.65
N THR A 372 -6.13 16.31 -22.23
CA THR A 372 -4.80 15.92 -21.71
C THR A 372 -4.91 14.94 -20.54
N LEU A 373 -5.91 15.08 -19.68
CA LEU A 373 -6.13 14.21 -18.52
C LEU A 373 -6.99 12.97 -18.80
N ASP A 374 -7.29 12.63 -20.05
CA ASP A 374 -8.15 11.47 -20.36
C ASP A 374 -7.51 10.15 -19.93
N GLU A 375 -6.20 10.00 -20.15
CA GLU A 375 -5.40 8.85 -19.70
C GLU A 375 -5.46 8.67 -18.17
N VAL A 376 -5.45 9.78 -17.42
CA VAL A 376 -5.62 9.75 -15.95
C VAL A 376 -6.99 9.19 -15.57
N MET A 377 -8.04 9.56 -16.28
CA MET A 377 -9.40 9.07 -16.02
C MET A 377 -9.54 7.59 -16.36
N GLU A 378 -8.88 7.13 -17.42
CA GLU A 378 -8.81 5.72 -17.81
C GLU A 378 -8.09 4.90 -16.73
N HIS A 379 -6.90 5.33 -16.32
CA HIS A 379 -6.13 4.67 -15.26
C HIS A 379 -6.91 4.60 -13.93
N LYS A 380 -7.61 5.68 -13.55
CA LYS A 380 -8.45 5.68 -12.35
C LYS A 380 -9.68 4.77 -12.50
N ALA A 381 -10.21 4.57 -13.70
CA ALA A 381 -11.33 3.64 -13.95
C ALA A 381 -10.91 2.18 -13.86
N GLU A 382 -9.68 1.81 -14.23
CA GLU A 382 -9.15 0.45 -14.06
C GLU A 382 -9.16 0.01 -12.59
N ASN A 383 -9.03 0.99 -11.68
CA ASN A 383 -9.03 0.79 -10.24
C ASN A 383 -10.41 1.00 -9.58
N ASP A 384 -11.45 1.42 -10.32
CA ASP A 384 -12.82 1.61 -9.80
C ASP A 384 -13.82 0.71 -10.56
N PRO A 385 -14.26 -0.41 -9.96
CA PRO A 385 -15.20 -1.33 -10.62
C PRO A 385 -16.61 -0.74 -10.80
N LYS A 386 -16.89 0.48 -10.29
CA LYS A 386 -18.20 1.12 -10.33
C LYS A 386 -18.30 2.28 -11.31
N LYS A 387 -17.19 2.84 -11.79
CA LYS A 387 -17.20 4.06 -12.61
C LYS A 387 -16.37 3.86 -13.87
N SER A 388 -16.96 4.22 -15.01
CA SER A 388 -16.20 4.32 -16.25
C SER A 388 -15.30 5.56 -16.26
N ALA A 389 -14.31 5.60 -17.15
CA ALA A 389 -13.50 6.80 -17.39
C ALA A 389 -14.36 8.03 -17.71
N LYS A 390 -15.48 7.83 -18.42
CA LYS A 390 -16.47 8.89 -18.71
C LYS A 390 -17.17 9.40 -17.45
N ASP A 391 -17.57 8.50 -16.56
CA ASP A 391 -18.21 8.88 -15.28
C ASP A 391 -17.23 9.63 -14.38
N LEU A 392 -15.96 9.21 -14.36
CA LEU A 392 -14.88 9.89 -13.66
C LEU A 392 -14.64 11.27 -14.26
N LYS A 393 -14.49 11.40 -15.58
CA LYS A 393 -14.31 12.69 -16.25
C LYS A 393 -15.46 13.66 -15.93
N ALA A 394 -16.71 13.19 -15.91
CA ALA A 394 -17.86 14.02 -15.55
C ALA A 394 -17.86 14.43 -14.06
N TYR A 395 -17.36 13.57 -13.17
CA TYR A 395 -17.18 13.89 -11.76
C TYR A 395 -16.08 14.94 -11.56
N TYR A 396 -14.92 14.76 -12.19
CA TYR A 396 -13.80 15.72 -12.14
C TYR A 396 -14.11 17.04 -12.87
N ASP A 397 -14.97 17.04 -13.89
CA ASP A 397 -15.42 18.28 -14.56
C ASP A 397 -16.14 19.20 -13.56
N LYS A 398 -17.00 18.65 -12.69
CA LYS A 398 -17.63 19.41 -11.61
C LYS A 398 -16.61 19.84 -10.55
N GLY A 399 -15.72 18.92 -10.17
CA GLY A 399 -14.69 19.16 -9.17
C GLY A 399 -13.75 20.30 -9.55
N TYR A 400 -13.14 20.22 -10.73
CA TYR A 400 -12.09 21.15 -11.15
C TYR A 400 -12.59 22.48 -11.70
N LYS A 401 -13.87 22.57 -12.07
CA LYS A 401 -14.42 23.77 -12.71
C LYS A 401 -14.15 25.04 -11.91
N THR A 402 -13.51 26.00 -12.56
CA THR A 402 -13.16 27.32 -12.02
C THR A 402 -12.97 28.32 -13.16
N ASP A 403 -13.21 29.60 -12.89
CA ASP A 403 -12.84 30.74 -13.74
C ASP A 403 -11.53 31.42 -13.32
N ILE A 404 -10.97 31.00 -12.17
CA ILE A 404 -9.64 31.40 -11.71
C ILE A 404 -8.60 30.52 -12.39
N THR A 405 -7.76 31.11 -13.24
CA THR A 405 -6.74 30.37 -14.01
C THR A 405 -5.45 30.21 -13.23
N ASN A 406 -5.09 31.20 -12.41
CA ASN A 406 -3.85 31.23 -11.65
C ASN A 406 -4.05 31.78 -10.25
N ILE A 407 -3.23 31.29 -9.33
CA ILE A 407 -3.14 31.77 -7.95
C ILE A 407 -1.67 32.01 -7.64
N ASP A 408 -1.31 33.24 -7.27
CA ASP A 408 0.04 33.59 -6.81
C ASP A 408 0.00 33.83 -5.30
N ILE A 409 0.75 33.08 -4.52
CA ILE A 409 0.79 33.15 -3.05
C ILE A 409 2.18 33.61 -2.60
N LYS A 410 2.25 34.78 -1.96
CA LYS A 410 3.52 35.37 -1.47
C LYS A 410 3.32 36.01 -0.10
N GLY A 411 4.04 35.51 0.90
CA GLY A 411 3.87 35.97 2.29
C GLY A 411 2.44 35.71 2.76
N ASN A 412 1.72 36.77 3.13
CA ASN A 412 0.31 36.73 3.51
C ASN A 412 -0.64 37.16 2.38
N GLU A 413 -0.13 37.44 1.17
CA GLU A 413 -0.93 37.88 0.02
C GLU A 413 -1.25 36.71 -0.91
N ILE A 414 -2.50 36.68 -1.38
CA ILE A 414 -2.97 35.79 -2.44
C ILE A 414 -3.50 36.65 -3.58
N THR A 415 -3.02 36.38 -4.79
CA THR A 415 -3.48 37.00 -6.02
C THR A 415 -4.20 35.98 -6.88
N PHE A 416 -5.48 36.21 -7.14
CA PHE A 416 -6.31 35.40 -8.05
C PHE A 416 -6.32 36.02 -9.43
N THR A 417 -6.03 35.24 -10.47
CA THR A 417 -6.23 35.67 -11.86
C THR A 417 -7.54 35.11 -12.37
N LYS A 418 -8.53 35.97 -12.59
CA LYS A 418 -9.86 35.63 -13.08
C LYS A 418 -10.17 36.44 -14.33
N ASP A 419 -10.53 35.75 -15.41
CA ASP A 419 -10.79 36.39 -16.71
C ASP A 419 -9.65 37.34 -17.17
N GLY A 420 -8.40 36.97 -16.85
CA GLY A 420 -7.20 37.78 -17.15
C GLY A 420 -6.97 38.98 -16.22
N THR A 421 -7.86 39.23 -15.26
CA THR A 421 -7.73 40.30 -14.25
C THR A 421 -7.17 39.74 -12.95
N LYS A 422 -6.22 40.46 -12.33
CA LYS A 422 -5.61 40.09 -11.05
C LYS A 422 -6.33 40.77 -9.89
N HIS A 423 -6.71 39.97 -8.90
CA HIS A 423 -7.36 40.40 -7.66
C HIS A 423 -6.51 39.95 -6.46
N THR A 424 -6.00 40.90 -5.67
CA THR A 424 -5.05 40.61 -4.58
C THR A 424 -5.63 41.00 -3.22
N GLY A 425 -5.48 40.11 -2.23
CA GLY A 425 -5.84 40.39 -0.84
C GLY A 425 -4.90 39.69 0.15
N LYS A 426 -4.89 40.17 1.40
CA LYS A 426 -4.15 39.54 2.51
C LYS A 426 -5.04 38.61 3.30
N TYR A 427 -4.51 37.45 3.62
CA TYR A 427 -5.21 36.38 4.33
C TYR A 427 -4.44 35.96 5.57
N GLU A 428 -5.18 35.75 6.65
CA GLU A 428 -4.65 35.25 7.92
C GLU A 428 -5.24 33.88 8.25
N TYR A 429 -4.45 33.06 8.94
CA TYR A 429 -4.88 31.74 9.38
C TYR A 429 -6.12 31.83 10.27
N ASN A 430 -7.12 31.01 9.96
CA ASN A 430 -8.42 30.97 10.63
C ASN A 430 -8.76 29.57 11.15
N GLY A 431 -7.74 28.77 11.47
CA GLY A 431 -7.89 27.45 12.06
C GLY A 431 -7.95 26.32 11.05
N LYS A 432 -8.28 25.12 11.54
CA LYS A 432 -8.38 23.90 10.73
C LYS A 432 -9.59 23.06 11.11
N LYS A 433 -10.03 22.23 10.17
CA LYS A 433 -11.12 21.27 10.42
C LYS A 433 -10.79 19.91 9.83
N THR A 434 -10.82 18.87 10.65
CA THR A 434 -10.79 17.48 10.19
C THR A 434 -12.18 17.04 9.74
N LEU A 435 -12.30 16.64 8.49
CA LEU A 435 -13.50 16.07 7.89
C LEU A 435 -13.38 14.54 7.86
N LYS A 436 -14.51 13.85 8.04
CA LYS A 436 -14.60 12.39 7.95
C LYS A 436 -15.43 12.03 6.73
N TYR A 437 -14.95 11.09 5.93
CA TYR A 437 -15.62 10.68 4.70
C TYR A 437 -16.30 9.31 4.87
N PRO A 438 -17.32 8.98 4.04
CA PRO A 438 -18.05 7.72 4.16
C PRO A 438 -17.19 6.47 4.03
N LYS A 439 -16.05 6.55 3.33
CA LYS A 439 -15.08 5.46 3.19
C LYS A 439 -14.26 5.20 4.47
N GLY A 440 -14.43 6.01 5.51
CA GLY A 440 -13.71 5.92 6.78
C GLY A 440 -12.41 6.72 6.84
N ASN A 441 -11.88 7.15 5.68
CA ASN A 441 -10.75 8.07 5.62
C ASN A 441 -11.16 9.51 5.96
N ARG A 442 -10.17 10.37 6.13
CA ARG A 442 -10.32 11.72 6.66
C ARG A 442 -9.50 12.72 5.84
N GLY A 443 -9.81 13.99 5.96
CA GLY A 443 -9.02 15.08 5.37
C GLY A 443 -9.00 16.28 6.29
N VAL A 444 -8.01 17.15 6.15
CA VAL A 444 -7.93 18.39 6.94
C VAL A 444 -8.09 19.57 6.00
N ARG A 445 -8.98 20.49 6.37
CA ARG A 445 -9.08 21.80 5.73
C ARG A 445 -8.38 22.84 6.57
N PHE A 446 -7.42 23.55 5.97
CA PHE A 446 -6.74 24.68 6.58
C PHE A 446 -7.40 25.98 6.10
N MET A 447 -7.97 26.71 7.03
CA MET A 447 -8.86 27.84 6.73
C MET A 447 -8.09 29.15 6.89
N PHE A 448 -8.36 30.09 5.99
CA PHE A 448 -7.79 31.43 5.98
C PHE A 448 -8.90 32.45 5.73
N LYS A 449 -8.76 33.64 6.32
CA LYS A 449 -9.75 34.73 6.23
C LYS A 449 -9.11 35.98 5.67
N LEU A 450 -9.81 36.64 4.75
CA LEU A 450 -9.42 37.93 4.21
C LEU A 450 -9.40 38.99 5.32
N VAL A 451 -8.29 39.72 5.44
CA VAL A 451 -8.10 40.80 6.43
C VAL A 451 -7.80 42.15 5.79
N ASP A 452 -7.32 42.17 4.54
CA ASP A 452 -7.02 43.39 3.78
C ASP A 452 -7.27 43.14 2.28
N GLY A 453 -8.02 44.03 1.64
CA GLY A 453 -8.48 43.88 0.25
C GLY A 453 -9.87 44.47 0.06
N ASN A 454 -10.01 45.41 -0.89
CA ASN A 454 -11.27 46.12 -1.16
C ASN A 454 -11.98 45.64 -2.43
N ASP A 455 -11.54 44.51 -2.97
CA ASP A 455 -12.10 43.95 -4.19
C ASP A 455 -13.26 43.02 -3.86
N LYS A 456 -14.43 43.29 -4.46
CA LYS A 456 -15.65 42.48 -4.28
C LYS A 456 -15.52 41.06 -4.83
N ASP A 457 -14.56 40.83 -5.72
CA ASP A 457 -14.29 39.54 -6.36
C ASP A 457 -13.32 38.68 -5.53
N LEU A 458 -12.81 39.19 -4.39
CA LEU A 458 -12.04 38.41 -3.42
C LEU A 458 -12.96 37.58 -2.50
N PRO A 459 -12.68 36.28 -2.32
CA PRO A 459 -13.40 35.47 -1.35
C PRO A 459 -13.06 35.89 0.09
N LYS A 460 -14.07 36.03 0.96
CA LYS A 460 -13.83 36.34 2.38
C LYS A 460 -13.11 35.20 3.12
N PHE A 461 -13.36 33.96 2.72
CA PHE A 461 -12.79 32.75 3.30
C PHE A 461 -12.21 31.85 2.23
N ILE A 462 -11.08 31.23 2.56
CA ILE A 462 -10.38 30.24 1.76
C ILE A 462 -10.12 29.02 2.63
N GLN A 463 -10.27 27.82 2.07
CA GLN A 463 -9.89 26.58 2.72
C GLN A 463 -9.03 25.75 1.78
N PHE A 464 -7.84 25.36 2.23
CA PHE A 464 -6.94 24.47 1.49
C PHE A 464 -7.09 23.03 1.98
N SER A 465 -7.06 22.09 1.03
CA SER A 465 -6.90 20.65 1.25
C SER A 465 -5.86 20.12 0.28
N ASP A 466 -4.73 19.66 0.78
CA ASP A 466 -3.55 19.26 0.00
C ASP A 466 -2.98 17.91 0.47
N HIS A 467 -3.82 17.06 1.09
CA HIS A 467 -3.45 15.74 1.62
C HIS A 467 -2.49 15.74 2.82
N ASN A 468 -1.89 16.89 3.13
CA ASN A 468 -1.06 17.08 4.32
C ASN A 468 -1.91 17.40 5.55
N ILE A 469 -1.34 17.16 6.74
CA ILE A 469 -2.02 17.38 8.03
C ILE A 469 -1.21 18.24 9.03
N ALA A 470 0.01 18.61 8.66
CA ALA A 470 0.96 19.36 9.46
C ALA A 470 1.85 20.23 8.53
N PRO A 471 2.66 21.16 9.05
CA PRO A 471 3.54 21.99 8.23
C PRO A 471 4.38 21.17 7.26
N LYS A 472 4.10 21.37 5.97
CA LYS A 472 4.78 20.76 4.81
C LYS A 472 4.45 21.61 3.60
N LYS A 473 5.40 21.74 2.68
CA LYS A 473 5.17 22.43 1.42
C LYS A 473 4.06 21.69 0.64
N ALA A 474 3.07 22.42 0.16
CA ALA A 474 2.07 21.84 -0.73
C ALA A 474 2.72 21.50 -2.08
N GLU A 475 2.43 20.32 -2.62
CA GLU A 475 2.81 19.89 -3.98
C GLU A 475 1.72 20.23 -4.99
N HIS A 476 0.46 20.07 -4.58
CA HIS A 476 -0.75 20.58 -5.21
C HIS A 476 -1.79 20.87 -4.13
N PHE A 477 -2.89 21.54 -4.47
CA PHE A 477 -4.00 21.67 -3.52
C PHE A 477 -5.36 21.75 -4.20
N HIS A 478 -6.38 21.38 -3.43
CA HIS A 478 -7.77 21.70 -3.66
C HIS A 478 -8.13 22.92 -2.81
N ILE A 479 -8.78 23.91 -3.42
CA ILE A 479 -9.14 25.16 -2.74
C ILE A 479 -10.65 25.39 -2.76
N PHE A 480 -11.20 25.78 -1.61
CA PHE A 480 -12.60 26.12 -1.43
C PHE A 480 -12.69 27.60 -1.06
N MET A 481 -13.48 28.38 -1.80
CA MET A 481 -13.48 29.83 -1.71
C MET A 481 -14.91 30.36 -1.64
N GLY A 482 -15.16 31.32 -0.74
CA GLY A 482 -16.50 31.89 -0.60
C GLY A 482 -16.64 32.82 0.58
N ASN A 483 -17.89 33.21 0.86
CA ASN A 483 -18.19 34.21 1.89
C ASN A 483 -18.79 33.64 3.18
N ASP A 484 -19.06 32.33 3.21
CA ASP A 484 -19.57 31.58 4.36
C ASP A 484 -18.67 30.36 4.62
N ASN A 485 -17.90 30.42 5.71
CA ASN A 485 -16.95 29.38 6.07
C ASN A 485 -17.60 28.02 6.39
N ASP A 486 -18.78 28.03 7.00
CA ASP A 486 -19.50 26.81 7.39
C ASP A 486 -20.16 26.15 6.18
N ALA A 487 -20.61 26.95 5.20
CA ALA A 487 -21.06 26.43 3.92
C ALA A 487 -19.91 25.77 3.15
N LEU A 488 -18.73 26.39 3.12
CA LEU A 488 -17.55 25.80 2.48
C LEU A 488 -17.21 24.44 3.09
N LEU A 489 -17.22 24.27 4.42
CA LEU A 489 -16.95 22.99 5.07
C LEU A 489 -17.90 21.84 4.66
N LYS A 490 -19.06 22.17 4.07
CA LYS A 490 -20.04 21.21 3.55
C LYS A 490 -19.94 20.99 2.04
N GLU A 491 -19.18 21.84 1.34
CA GLU A 491 -18.94 21.73 -0.11
C GLU A 491 -18.12 20.48 -0.41
N MET A 492 -18.62 19.62 -1.29
CA MET A 492 -18.00 18.35 -1.67
C MET A 492 -18.00 18.09 -3.19
N ASP A 493 -18.67 18.96 -3.96
CA ASP A 493 -18.90 18.78 -5.38
C ASP A 493 -17.93 19.60 -6.24
N ASN A 494 -17.56 20.81 -5.78
CA ASN A 494 -16.60 21.69 -6.45
C ASN A 494 -15.37 21.95 -5.57
N TRP A 495 -14.20 21.60 -6.11
CA TRP A 495 -12.90 21.65 -5.46
C TRP A 495 -11.83 21.99 -6.53
N PRO A 496 -11.82 23.25 -7.01
CA PRO A 496 -10.79 23.73 -7.93
C PRO A 496 -9.40 23.29 -7.49
N THR A 497 -8.63 22.75 -8.43
CA THR A 497 -7.37 22.08 -8.14
C THR A 497 -6.24 22.77 -8.90
N TYR A 498 -5.14 22.99 -8.20
CA TYR A 498 -4.01 23.73 -8.72
C TYR A 498 -2.69 23.01 -8.49
N TYR A 499 -1.83 23.04 -9.51
CA TYR A 499 -0.47 22.54 -9.50
C TYR A 499 0.51 23.68 -9.73
N PRO A 500 1.82 23.52 -9.44
CA PRO A 500 2.80 24.58 -9.62
C PRO A 500 2.85 25.04 -11.08
N SER A 501 2.91 26.36 -11.32
CA SER A 501 2.95 26.94 -12.67
C SER A 501 4.20 26.57 -13.46
N LYS A 502 5.26 26.07 -12.78
CA LYS A 502 6.48 25.56 -13.43
C LYS A 502 6.27 24.23 -14.15
N LEU A 503 5.24 23.45 -13.80
CA LEU A 503 4.99 22.15 -14.43
C LEU A 503 4.29 22.35 -15.77
N ASN A 504 4.71 21.58 -16.77
CA ASN A 504 3.95 21.48 -18.01
C ASN A 504 2.82 20.44 -17.89
N LYS A 505 1.98 20.37 -18.91
CA LYS A 505 0.80 19.50 -18.93
C LYS A 505 1.12 18.00 -18.82
N ASP A 506 2.26 17.57 -19.37
CA ASP A 506 2.66 16.16 -19.35
C ASP A 506 3.21 15.79 -17.97
N GLN A 507 3.96 16.69 -17.33
CA GLN A 507 4.39 16.53 -15.94
C GLN A 507 3.20 16.47 -14.98
N ILE A 508 2.19 17.35 -15.12
CA ILE A 508 0.97 17.29 -14.29
C ILE A 508 0.25 15.95 -14.49
N LYS A 509 0.20 15.45 -15.73
CA LYS A 509 -0.42 14.16 -16.04
C LYS A 509 0.34 13.01 -15.37
N GLU A 510 1.67 12.99 -15.45
CA GLU A 510 2.54 11.99 -14.82
C GLU A 510 2.37 11.99 -13.29
N GLU A 511 2.40 13.17 -12.67
CA GLU A 511 2.11 13.32 -11.23
C GLU A 511 0.73 12.76 -10.86
N MET A 512 -0.32 13.06 -11.63
CA MET A 512 -1.66 12.54 -11.38
C MET A 512 -1.82 11.02 -11.61
N LEU A 513 -0.93 10.41 -12.38
CA LEU A 513 -0.87 8.95 -12.59
C LEU A 513 -0.10 8.26 -11.47
N ALA A 514 0.92 8.92 -10.91
CA ALA A 514 1.66 8.41 -9.75
C ALA A 514 0.83 8.43 -8.45
N HIS A 515 -0.15 9.35 -8.36
CA HIS A 515 -1.10 9.49 -7.24
C HIS A 515 -2.40 8.70 -7.43
#